data_AF-A0A3B0YLD0-F1
#
_entry.id   AF-A0A3B0YLD0-F1
#
_cell.length_a   1.000
_cell.length_b   1.000
_cell.length_c   1.000
_cell.angle_alpha   90.00
_cell.angle_beta   90.00
_cell.angle_gamma   90.00
#
_symmetry.space_group_name_H-M   'P 1'
#
loop_
_entity.id
_entity.type
_entity.pdbx_description
1 polymer ?
#
loop_
_entity_poly.entity_id
_entity_poly.type
_entity_poly.pdbx_seq_one_letter_code
_entity_poly.pdbx_strand_id
1 'polypeptide(L)'
;MLKQVERTLTQVREERVSSATIQKWISKVTHYRDLTLRIVDQTVRRVINKENMPSSEKIVSLFEEHTDIIVKGFRDVYYGHKINLSTEKNGLITYLKIENGNPADSDRFMPILNAHQNDLGCLPKSVVSDGCYASQNNVSQGRALGIQHVVFNKWVGLSFHAMGVKRKTFDRLRCFRAGVEGNISELKRAFGMSKAQWKGHDGFKAFV
;
A
#
# COMPACT_ATOMS: atom_id res chain seq x y z
N MET A 1 21.81 9.30 -26.17
CA MET A 1 21.25 9.96 -24.97
C MET A 1 22.12 9.71 -23.72
N LEU A 2 22.23 8.48 -23.18
CA LEU A 2 23.03 8.21 -21.96
C LEU A 2 24.51 8.63 -22.07
N LYS A 3 25.18 8.30 -23.19
CA LYS A 3 26.57 8.75 -23.46
C LYS A 3 26.73 10.27 -23.48
N GLN A 4 25.68 11.00 -23.89
CA GLN A 4 25.69 12.45 -23.92
C GLN A 4 25.53 13.02 -22.50
N VAL A 5 24.64 12.42 -21.71
CA VAL A 5 24.49 12.75 -20.28
C VAL A 5 25.79 12.54 -19.52
N GLU A 6 26.49 11.42 -19.74
CA GLU A 6 27.78 11.14 -19.10
C GLU A 6 28.84 12.17 -19.46
N ARG A 7 28.98 12.52 -20.75
CA ARG A 7 29.92 13.57 -21.20
C ARG A 7 29.63 14.92 -20.54
N THR A 8 28.36 15.33 -20.49
CA THR A 8 27.96 16.58 -19.85
C THR A 8 28.21 16.56 -18.33
N LEU A 9 27.94 15.44 -17.65
CA LEU A 9 28.23 15.29 -16.23
C LEU A 9 29.73 15.39 -15.94
N THR A 10 30.58 14.81 -16.79
CA THR A 10 32.04 14.92 -16.66
C THR A 10 32.50 16.36 -16.84
N GLN A 11 32.06 17.03 -17.91
CA GLN A 11 32.43 18.42 -18.20
C GLN A 11 32.03 19.38 -17.07
N VAL A 12 30.79 19.28 -16.56
CA VAL A 12 30.31 20.13 -15.47
C VAL A 12 31.07 19.88 -14.16
N ARG A 13 31.52 18.65 -13.91
CA ARG A 13 32.36 18.33 -12.74
C ARG A 13 33.79 18.87 -12.88
N GLU A 14 34.32 18.90 -14.10
CA GLU A 14 35.66 19.42 -14.40
C GLU A 14 35.75 20.95 -14.34
N GLU A 15 34.67 21.66 -14.69
CA GLU A 15 34.61 23.14 -14.68
C GLU A 15 34.68 23.77 -13.26
N ARG A 16 34.67 22.97 -12.18
CA ARG A 16 34.87 23.37 -10.76
C ARG A 16 33.97 24.52 -10.23
N VAL A 17 32.96 24.97 -10.97
CA VAL A 17 31.98 25.96 -10.48
C VAL A 17 30.99 25.26 -9.54
N SER A 18 31.28 25.27 -8.23
CA SER A 18 30.38 24.66 -7.25
C SER A 18 29.36 25.65 -6.71
N SER A 19 28.18 25.65 -7.34
CA SER A 19 26.97 26.28 -6.79
C SER A 19 26.01 25.20 -6.29
N ALA A 20 25.25 25.50 -5.24
CA ALA A 20 24.18 24.62 -4.74
C ALA A 20 23.19 24.22 -5.84
N THR A 21 22.92 25.13 -6.79
CA THR A 21 22.06 24.88 -7.95
C THR A 21 22.66 23.82 -8.89
N ILE A 22 23.97 23.90 -9.15
CA ILE A 22 24.69 22.96 -10.01
C ILE A 22 24.72 21.58 -9.35
N GLN A 23 24.99 21.50 -8.04
CA GLN A 23 24.97 20.23 -7.31
C GLN A 23 23.59 19.57 -7.33
N LYS A 24 22.52 20.36 -7.14
CA LYS A 24 21.14 19.86 -7.24
C LYS A 24 20.82 19.34 -8.64
N TRP A 25 21.29 20.03 -9.68
CA TRP A 25 21.14 19.58 -11.07
C TRP A 25 21.91 18.28 -11.33
N ILE A 26 23.19 18.19 -10.94
CA ILE A 26 24.02 16.99 -11.07
C ILE A 26 23.34 15.80 -10.37
N SER A 27 22.85 16.00 -9.15
CA SER A 27 22.13 14.96 -8.39
C SER A 27 20.89 14.48 -9.14
N LYS A 28 20.06 15.41 -9.65
CA LYS A 28 18.85 15.09 -10.40
C LYS A 28 19.14 14.34 -11.69
N VAL A 29 20.14 14.78 -12.46
CA VAL A 29 20.54 14.12 -13.72
C VAL A 29 21.13 12.75 -13.46
N THR A 30 21.97 12.61 -12.44
CA THR A 30 22.56 11.32 -12.04
C THR A 30 21.47 10.34 -11.62
N HIS A 31 20.52 10.78 -10.79
CA HIS A 31 19.38 9.98 -10.36
C HIS A 31 18.56 9.45 -11.55
N TYR A 32 18.15 10.30 -12.49
CA TYR A 32 17.38 9.84 -13.66
C TYR A 32 18.20 8.99 -14.63
N ARG A 33 19.51 9.23 -14.77
CA ARG A 33 20.41 8.35 -15.52
C ARG A 33 20.37 6.94 -14.93
N ASP A 34 20.52 6.83 -13.62
CA ASP A 34 20.57 5.54 -12.92
C ASP A 34 19.24 4.79 -13.02
N LEU A 35 18.12 5.50 -12.87
CA LEU A 35 16.79 4.91 -13.10
C LEU A 35 16.60 4.46 -14.55
N THR A 36 17.09 5.23 -15.52
CA THR A 36 17.02 4.85 -16.94
C THR A 36 17.81 3.57 -17.19
N LEU A 37 19.01 3.45 -16.63
CA LEU A 37 19.82 2.24 -16.72
C LEU A 37 19.10 1.02 -16.11
N ARG A 38 18.46 1.18 -14.94
CA ARG A 38 17.65 0.12 -14.32
C ARG A 38 16.46 -0.29 -15.18
N ILE A 39 15.79 0.66 -15.85
CA ILE A 39 14.69 0.36 -16.79
C ILE A 39 15.20 -0.39 -18.01
N VAL A 40 16.37 -0.04 -18.55
CA VAL A 40 16.99 -0.76 -19.67
C VAL A 40 17.29 -2.20 -19.25
N ASP A 41 17.95 -2.41 -18.11
CA ASP A 41 18.24 -3.74 -17.56
C ASP A 41 16.97 -4.57 -17.37
N GLN A 42 15.98 -4.01 -16.67
CA GLN A 42 14.65 -4.62 -16.50
C GLN A 42 14.03 -5.02 -17.84
N THR A 43 14.14 -4.17 -18.87
CA THR A 43 13.54 -4.41 -20.18
C THR A 43 14.24 -5.57 -20.89
N VAL A 44 15.57 -5.62 -20.87
CA VAL A 44 16.36 -6.72 -21.42
C VAL A 44 15.97 -8.03 -20.74
N ARG A 45 16.01 -8.07 -19.40
CA ARG A 45 15.66 -9.25 -18.61
C ARG A 45 14.26 -9.77 -18.91
N ARG A 46 13.25 -8.88 -18.88
CA ARG A 46 11.84 -9.30 -19.04
C ARG A 46 11.45 -9.58 -20.49
N VAL A 47 11.88 -8.75 -21.42
CA VAL A 47 11.37 -8.78 -22.81
C VAL A 47 12.24 -9.67 -23.69
N ILE A 48 13.56 -9.58 -23.57
CA ILE A 48 14.51 -10.35 -24.38
C ILE A 48 14.76 -11.71 -23.72
N ASN A 49 15.20 -11.71 -22.46
CA ASN A 49 15.56 -12.96 -21.76
C ASN A 49 14.34 -13.72 -21.21
N LYS A 50 13.14 -13.12 -21.27
CA LYS A 50 11.88 -13.69 -20.73
C LYS A 50 11.93 -14.04 -19.25
N GLU A 51 12.78 -13.37 -18.48
CA GLU A 51 12.88 -13.56 -17.04
C GLU A 51 11.63 -13.06 -16.32
N ASN A 52 11.17 -13.84 -15.35
CA ASN A 52 10.08 -13.43 -14.47
C ASN A 52 10.65 -12.59 -13.32
N MET A 53 10.41 -11.28 -13.36
CA MET A 53 10.81 -10.37 -12.28
C MET A 53 9.67 -10.10 -11.29
N PRO A 54 9.94 -10.11 -9.97
CA PRO A 54 8.98 -9.66 -8.96
C PRO A 54 8.47 -8.24 -9.22
N SER A 55 7.21 -7.98 -8.89
CA SER A 55 6.62 -6.65 -9.07
C SER A 55 7.30 -5.56 -8.25
N SER A 56 7.84 -5.91 -7.07
CA SER A 56 8.57 -5.01 -6.18
C SER A 56 9.91 -4.53 -6.74
N GLU A 57 10.47 -5.23 -7.71
CA GLU A 57 11.73 -4.84 -8.35
C GLU A 57 11.53 -3.95 -9.58
N LYS A 58 10.28 -3.80 -10.03
CA LYS A 58 9.97 -3.12 -11.29
C LYS A 58 9.81 -1.63 -11.08
N ILE A 59 10.52 -0.85 -11.89
CA ILE A 59 10.24 0.58 -12.05
C ILE A 59 9.20 0.74 -13.16
N VAL A 60 8.12 1.45 -12.84
CA VAL A 60 7.01 1.73 -13.76
C VAL A 60 6.88 3.20 -14.14
N SER A 61 7.56 4.08 -13.41
CA SER A 61 7.63 5.51 -13.72
C SER A 61 9.01 6.05 -13.37
N LEU A 62 9.62 6.77 -14.31
CA LEU A 62 10.87 7.51 -14.06
C LEU A 62 10.64 8.66 -13.07
N PHE A 63 9.47 9.30 -13.12
CA PHE A 63 9.18 10.51 -12.34
C PHE A 63 8.47 10.23 -11.02
N GLU A 64 7.91 9.04 -10.87
CA GLU A 64 7.19 8.58 -9.66
C GLU A 64 7.75 7.20 -9.27
N GLU A 65 9.06 7.12 -8.99
CA GLU A 65 9.78 5.85 -8.72
C GLU A 65 9.12 5.03 -7.60
N HIS A 66 8.54 5.72 -6.62
CA HIS A 66 7.87 5.11 -5.47
C HIS A 66 6.58 4.35 -5.83
N THR A 67 6.10 4.42 -7.07
CA THR A 67 4.82 3.82 -7.49
C THR A 67 4.86 2.29 -7.41
N ASP A 68 3.97 1.71 -6.61
CA ASP A 68 3.83 0.25 -6.51
C ASP A 68 2.90 -0.31 -7.60
N ILE A 69 3.18 -1.54 -8.02
CA ILE A 69 2.31 -2.32 -8.90
C ILE A 69 1.33 -3.11 -8.04
N ILE A 70 0.05 -2.79 -8.16
CA ILE A 70 -1.03 -3.41 -7.38
C ILE A 70 -1.90 -4.26 -8.31
N VAL A 71 -1.78 -5.58 -8.17
CA VAL A 71 -2.58 -6.55 -8.92
C VAL A 71 -3.71 -7.08 -8.03
N LYS A 72 -4.96 -6.97 -8.47
CA LYS A 72 -6.14 -7.45 -7.74
C LYS A 72 -6.72 -8.70 -8.39
N GLY A 73 -6.13 -9.86 -8.10
CA GLY A 73 -6.56 -11.13 -8.70
C GLY A 73 -6.48 -11.09 -10.23
N PHE A 74 -7.56 -11.44 -10.91
CA PHE A 74 -7.66 -11.42 -12.39
C PHE A 74 -8.05 -10.05 -12.99
N ARG A 75 -8.07 -8.98 -12.19
CA ARG A 75 -8.48 -7.64 -12.63
C ARG A 75 -7.30 -6.82 -13.17
N ASP A 76 -7.63 -5.61 -13.62
CA ASP A 76 -6.67 -4.61 -14.05
C ASP A 76 -5.56 -4.35 -13.03
N VAL A 77 -4.38 -4.03 -13.56
CA VAL A 77 -3.23 -3.59 -12.79
C VAL A 77 -3.41 -2.12 -12.44
N TYR A 78 -3.29 -1.81 -11.15
CA TYR A 78 -3.28 -0.45 -10.64
C TYR A 78 -1.86 -0.02 -10.29
N TYR A 79 -1.61 1.29 -10.38
CA TYR A 79 -0.34 1.90 -10.06
C TYR A 79 -0.57 2.97 -8.99
N GLY A 80 0.16 2.90 -7.88
CA GLY A 80 0.04 3.84 -6.76
C GLY A 80 0.49 3.17 -5.47
N HIS A 81 -0.12 3.53 -4.35
CA HIS A 81 0.13 2.86 -3.08
C HIS A 81 -1.12 2.20 -2.53
N LYS A 82 -0.90 1.10 -1.82
CA LYS A 82 -1.96 0.42 -1.10
C LYS A 82 -2.24 1.18 0.19
N ILE A 83 -3.51 1.53 0.40
CA ILE A 83 -3.97 2.22 1.61
C ILE A 83 -4.78 1.24 2.42
N ASN A 84 -4.46 1.15 3.71
CA ASN A 84 -5.18 0.35 4.67
C ASN A 84 -5.82 1.27 5.72
N LEU A 85 -7.10 1.05 6.02
CA LEU A 85 -7.84 1.88 6.96
C LEU A 85 -8.73 1.04 7.87
N SER A 86 -9.00 1.56 9.06
CA SER A 86 -9.99 1.03 9.99
C SER A 86 -10.92 2.16 10.43
N THR A 87 -12.17 1.80 10.69
CA THR A 87 -13.21 2.75 11.08
C THR A 87 -14.00 2.17 12.24
N GLU A 88 -14.37 3.01 13.20
CA GLU A 88 -15.27 2.63 14.28
C GLU A 88 -16.75 2.84 13.90
N LYS A 89 -17.66 2.50 14.82
CA LYS A 89 -19.10 2.44 14.56
C LYS A 89 -19.78 3.76 14.20
N ASN A 90 -19.24 4.91 14.65
CA ASN A 90 -19.77 6.24 14.36
C ASN A 90 -19.10 6.87 13.13
N GLY A 91 -18.23 6.14 12.42
CA GLY A 91 -17.60 6.59 11.18
C GLY A 91 -16.23 7.26 11.36
N LEU A 92 -15.70 7.35 12.57
CA LEU A 92 -14.34 7.87 12.78
C LEU A 92 -13.30 6.88 12.25
N ILE A 93 -12.36 7.38 11.44
CA ILE A 93 -11.19 6.60 11.00
C ILE A 93 -10.23 6.49 12.18
N THR A 94 -10.02 5.27 12.66
CA THR A 94 -9.16 4.98 13.82
C THR A 94 -7.77 4.52 13.43
N TYR A 95 -7.57 4.18 12.16
CA TYR A 95 -6.29 3.77 11.61
C TYR A 95 -6.26 4.11 10.13
N LEU A 96 -5.15 4.67 9.66
CA LEU A 96 -4.86 4.90 8.24
C LEU A 96 -3.37 4.68 8.02
N LYS A 97 -3.02 3.82 7.06
CA LYS A 97 -1.63 3.59 6.67
C LYS A 97 -1.51 3.49 5.17
N ILE A 98 -0.56 4.25 4.63
CA ILE A 98 -0.04 4.07 3.28
C ILE A 98 1.03 2.97 3.39
N GLU A 99 0.75 1.82 2.80
CA GLU A 99 1.65 0.68 2.82
C GLU A 99 2.79 0.87 1.82
N ASN A 100 3.96 0.34 2.16
CA ASN A 100 5.09 0.23 1.23
C ASN A 100 4.90 -1.05 0.40
N GLY A 101 4.92 -0.93 -0.93
CA GLY A 101 4.71 -2.08 -1.79
C GLY A 101 3.26 -2.53 -1.85
N ASN A 102 3.06 -3.79 -2.22
CA ASN A 102 1.75 -4.44 -2.23
C ASN A 102 1.74 -5.63 -1.26
N PRO A 103 1.79 -5.40 0.08
CA PRO A 103 1.76 -6.49 1.05
C PRO A 103 0.41 -7.22 1.01
N ALA A 104 0.40 -8.50 1.43
CA ALA A 104 -0.83 -9.27 1.53
C ALA A 104 -1.75 -8.67 2.61
N ASP A 105 -3.06 -8.62 2.32
CA ASP A 105 -4.05 -8.07 3.27
C ASP A 105 -4.10 -8.87 4.58
N SER A 106 -3.90 -10.20 4.51
CA SER A 106 -3.79 -11.07 5.69
C SER A 106 -2.73 -10.56 6.67
N ASP A 107 -1.61 -10.07 6.17
CA ASP A 107 -0.46 -9.65 6.98
C ASP A 107 -0.67 -8.25 7.57
N ARG A 108 -1.78 -7.59 7.24
CA ARG A 108 -2.12 -6.25 7.71
C ARG A 108 -3.08 -6.25 8.89
N PHE A 109 -3.72 -7.39 9.18
CA PHE A 109 -4.70 -7.50 10.26
C PHE A 109 -4.12 -7.19 11.64
N MET A 110 -3.03 -7.87 12.03
CA MET A 110 -2.39 -7.65 13.33
C MET A 110 -1.76 -6.26 13.50
N PRO A 111 -1.09 -5.67 12.48
CA PRO A 111 -0.64 -4.28 12.55
C PRO A 111 -1.74 -3.28 12.94
N ILE A 112 -2.98 -3.45 12.43
CA ILE A 112 -4.11 -2.57 12.79
C ILE A 112 -4.44 -2.70 14.29
N LEU A 113 -4.53 -3.94 14.80
CA LEU A 113 -4.85 -4.18 16.21
C LEU A 113 -3.77 -3.64 17.15
N ASN A 114 -2.50 -3.84 16.80
CA ASN A 114 -1.37 -3.32 17.57
C ASN A 114 -1.39 -1.78 17.58
N ALA A 115 -1.69 -1.15 16.44
CA ALA A 115 -1.83 0.30 16.37
C ALA A 115 -2.99 0.79 17.25
N HIS A 116 -4.17 0.16 17.22
CA HIS A 116 -5.26 0.52 18.14
C HIS A 116 -4.85 0.40 19.61
N GLN A 117 -4.16 -0.68 19.99
CA GLN A 117 -3.68 -0.86 21.37
C GLN A 117 -2.66 0.21 21.78
N ASN A 118 -1.76 0.61 20.87
CA ASN A 118 -0.72 1.59 21.15
C ASN A 118 -1.24 3.04 21.13
N ASP A 119 -2.05 3.37 20.13
CA ASP A 119 -2.46 4.75 19.83
C ASP A 119 -3.73 5.13 20.60
N LEU A 120 -4.65 4.19 20.81
CA LEU A 120 -5.92 4.41 21.52
C LEU A 120 -5.94 3.81 22.93
N GLY A 121 -4.87 3.09 23.32
CA GLY A 121 -4.77 2.43 24.62
C GLY A 121 -5.72 1.27 24.83
N CYS A 122 -6.53 0.90 23.83
CA CYS A 122 -7.52 -0.16 23.96
C CYS A 122 -7.79 -0.91 22.65
N LEU A 123 -8.24 -2.16 22.80
CA LEU A 123 -8.69 -3.00 21.69
C LEU A 123 -10.22 -3.00 21.57
N PRO A 124 -10.75 -3.13 20.34
CA PRO A 124 -12.19 -3.22 20.15
C PRO A 124 -12.73 -4.55 20.68
N LYS A 125 -13.98 -4.54 21.16
CA LYS A 125 -14.70 -5.77 21.50
C LYS A 125 -14.91 -6.68 20.29
N SER A 126 -15.08 -6.09 19.11
CA SER A 126 -15.38 -6.78 17.87
C SER A 126 -14.66 -6.11 16.71
N VAL A 127 -13.98 -6.91 15.91
CA VAL A 127 -13.35 -6.50 14.66
C VAL A 127 -13.96 -7.30 13.52
N VAL A 128 -14.27 -6.61 12.43
CA VAL A 128 -14.73 -7.23 11.19
C VAL A 128 -13.96 -6.67 10.02
N SER A 129 -13.52 -7.53 9.13
CA SER A 129 -12.80 -7.11 7.92
C SER A 129 -13.18 -7.96 6.71
N ASP A 130 -12.71 -7.53 5.55
CA ASP A 130 -12.97 -8.24 4.31
C ASP A 130 -12.26 -9.60 4.25
N GLY A 131 -12.69 -10.44 3.31
CA GLY A 131 -12.22 -11.80 3.14
C GLY A 131 -10.73 -11.92 2.79
N CYS A 132 -10.10 -10.87 2.26
CA CYS A 132 -8.67 -10.86 1.97
C CYS A 132 -7.78 -10.83 3.23
N TYR A 133 -8.33 -10.37 4.36
CA TYR A 133 -7.65 -10.40 5.67
C TYR A 133 -7.77 -11.75 6.37
N ALA A 134 -8.60 -12.66 5.84
CA ALA A 134 -8.98 -13.88 6.54
C ALA A 134 -7.83 -14.90 6.62
N SER A 135 -7.47 -15.28 7.83
CA SER A 135 -6.62 -16.45 8.09
C SER A 135 -6.97 -17.05 9.46
N GLN A 136 -6.72 -18.34 9.63
CA GLN A 136 -6.90 -19.00 10.94
C GLN A 136 -5.98 -18.39 12.01
N ASN A 137 -4.76 -18.03 11.61
CA ASN A 137 -3.80 -17.38 12.48
C ASN A 137 -4.28 -15.98 12.94
N ASN A 138 -4.89 -15.20 12.06
CA ASN A 138 -5.42 -13.88 12.42
C ASN A 138 -6.58 -13.99 13.43
N VAL A 139 -7.45 -15.00 13.27
CA VAL A 139 -8.49 -15.27 14.26
C VAL A 139 -7.86 -15.67 15.59
N SER A 140 -6.95 -16.65 15.62
CA SER A 140 -6.35 -17.12 16.87
C SER A 140 -5.59 -16.02 17.60
N GLN A 141 -4.76 -15.25 16.88
CA GLN A 141 -4.00 -14.13 17.46
C GLN A 141 -4.90 -13.00 17.95
N GLY A 142 -5.90 -12.59 17.17
CA GLY A 142 -6.84 -11.55 17.61
C GLY A 142 -7.65 -11.98 18.85
N ARG A 143 -8.06 -13.26 18.91
CA ARG A 143 -8.75 -13.82 20.08
C ARG A 143 -7.83 -13.91 21.30
N ALA A 144 -6.56 -14.25 21.11
CA ALA A 144 -5.56 -14.27 22.18
C ALA A 144 -5.30 -12.89 22.79
N LEU A 145 -5.47 -11.82 22.01
CA LEU A 145 -5.46 -10.43 22.50
C LEU A 145 -6.74 -10.02 23.27
N GLY A 146 -7.68 -10.93 23.48
CA GLY A 146 -8.91 -10.68 24.24
C GLY A 146 -10.07 -10.13 23.42
N ILE A 147 -9.94 -10.03 22.09
CA ILE A 147 -11.04 -9.59 21.22
C ILE A 147 -12.13 -10.66 21.21
N GLN A 148 -13.37 -10.26 21.47
CA GLN A 148 -14.48 -11.21 21.59
C GLN A 148 -14.92 -11.76 20.24
N HIS A 149 -14.92 -10.91 19.21
CA HIS A 149 -15.41 -11.28 17.88
C HIS A 149 -14.36 -10.87 16.84
N VAL A 150 -13.74 -11.84 16.17
CA VAL A 150 -12.79 -11.64 15.08
C VAL A 150 -13.41 -12.21 13.82
N VAL A 151 -14.05 -11.35 13.03
CA VAL A 151 -14.95 -11.77 11.95
C VAL A 151 -14.36 -11.44 10.60
N PHE A 152 -14.32 -12.45 9.73
CA PHE A 152 -13.98 -12.28 8.33
C PHE A 152 -15.17 -12.68 7.45
N ASN A 153 -15.38 -11.96 6.35
CA ASN A 153 -16.46 -12.29 5.40
C ASN A 153 -16.19 -13.61 4.63
N LYS A 154 -14.93 -14.07 4.58
CA LYS A 154 -14.53 -15.31 3.89
C LYS A 154 -14.26 -16.45 4.86
N TRP A 155 -14.77 -17.62 4.51
CA TRP A 155 -14.87 -18.83 5.34
C TRP A 155 -13.59 -19.69 5.38
N VAL A 156 -12.37 -19.14 5.33
CA VAL A 156 -11.07 -19.86 5.14
C VAL A 156 -10.78 -20.95 6.21
N GLY A 157 -11.52 -22.07 6.18
CA GLY A 157 -11.59 -23.07 7.26
C GLY A 157 -12.15 -22.54 8.59
N LEU A 158 -12.76 -21.35 8.60
CA LEU A 158 -13.21 -20.69 9.83
C LEU A 158 -14.66 -21.05 10.14
N SER A 159 -14.96 -21.46 11.37
CA SER A 159 -16.33 -21.60 11.85
C SER A 159 -16.82 -20.32 12.55
N PHE A 160 -18.14 -20.15 12.70
CA PHE A 160 -18.69 -19.08 13.54
C PHE A 160 -18.09 -19.10 14.96
N HIS A 161 -17.93 -20.31 15.52
CA HIS A 161 -17.34 -20.50 16.84
C HIS A 161 -15.87 -20.04 16.89
N ALA A 162 -15.06 -20.38 15.88
CA ALA A 162 -13.68 -19.92 15.79
C ALA A 162 -13.60 -18.38 15.79
N MET A 163 -14.48 -17.73 15.03
CA MET A 163 -14.61 -16.26 14.99
C MET A 163 -15.22 -15.64 16.26
N GLY A 164 -15.65 -16.45 17.23
CA GLY A 164 -16.22 -16.01 18.50
C GLY A 164 -17.65 -15.48 18.39
N VAL A 165 -18.42 -15.88 17.36
CA VAL A 165 -19.76 -15.34 17.08
C VAL A 165 -20.80 -16.44 16.89
N LYS A 166 -22.08 -16.08 17.04
CA LYS A 166 -23.22 -16.87 16.53
C LYS A 166 -23.72 -16.27 15.23
N ARG A 167 -24.56 -17.00 14.48
CA ARG A 167 -25.08 -16.57 13.18
C ARG A 167 -25.63 -15.15 13.17
N LYS A 168 -26.51 -14.80 14.10
CA LYS A 168 -27.10 -13.45 14.22
C LYS A 168 -26.04 -12.35 14.38
N THR A 169 -25.02 -12.59 15.20
CA THR A 169 -23.94 -11.63 15.43
C THR A 169 -23.05 -11.48 14.20
N PHE A 170 -22.74 -12.59 13.53
CA PHE A 170 -22.01 -12.58 12.26
C PHE A 170 -22.74 -11.76 11.19
N ASP A 171 -24.03 -12.01 11.00
CA ASP A 171 -24.81 -11.30 9.98
C ASP A 171 -24.84 -9.79 10.24
N ARG A 172 -24.97 -9.37 11.51
CA ARG A 172 -24.87 -7.96 11.91
C ARG A 172 -23.49 -7.35 11.60
N LEU A 173 -22.40 -8.02 11.97
CA LEU A 173 -21.04 -7.53 11.73
C LEU A 173 -20.71 -7.51 10.23
N ARG A 174 -21.23 -8.47 9.45
CA ARG A 174 -21.11 -8.48 7.99
C ARG A 174 -21.81 -7.28 7.35
N CYS A 175 -22.98 -6.88 7.86
CA CYS A 175 -23.65 -5.66 7.42
C CYS A 175 -22.87 -4.39 7.80
N PHE A 176 -22.31 -4.33 9.00
CA PHE A 176 -21.45 -3.21 9.42
C PHE A 176 -20.25 -3.04 8.47
N ARG A 177 -19.57 -4.14 8.14
CA ARG A 177 -18.47 -4.16 7.15
C ARG A 177 -18.90 -3.60 5.78
N ALA A 178 -20.10 -3.92 5.30
CA ALA A 178 -20.61 -3.35 4.06
C ALA A 178 -20.79 -1.82 4.14
N GLY A 179 -21.10 -1.27 5.32
CA GLY A 179 -21.08 0.18 5.56
C GLY A 179 -19.70 0.80 5.34
N VAL A 180 -18.63 0.12 5.77
CA VAL A 180 -17.24 0.57 5.53
C VAL A 180 -16.90 0.61 4.03
N GLU A 181 -17.45 -0.30 3.22
CA GLU A 181 -17.33 -0.23 1.75
C GLU A 181 -17.98 1.04 1.19
N GLY A 182 -19.10 1.47 1.78
CA GLY A 182 -19.75 2.75 1.53
C GLY A 182 -18.82 3.93 1.81
N ASN A 183 -18.20 3.98 2.98
CA ASN A 183 -17.23 5.03 3.35
C ASN A 183 -16.05 5.09 2.37
N ILE A 184 -15.50 3.93 1.98
CA ILE A 184 -14.42 3.87 0.97
C ILE A 184 -14.89 4.39 -0.39
N SER A 185 -16.13 4.09 -0.78
CA SER A 185 -16.72 4.58 -2.03
C SER A 185 -16.87 6.10 -2.01
N GLU A 186 -17.37 6.65 -0.90
CA GLU A 186 -17.49 8.09 -0.69
C GLU A 186 -16.11 8.77 -0.72
N LEU A 187 -15.12 8.25 0.02
CA LEU A 187 -13.74 8.73 0.03
C LEU A 187 -13.15 8.82 -1.39
N LYS A 188 -13.43 7.84 -2.25
CA LYS A 188 -12.95 7.84 -3.63
C LYS A 188 -13.68 8.82 -4.55
N ARG A 189 -15.00 8.94 -4.38
CA ARG A 189 -15.87 9.68 -5.32
C ARG A 189 -16.08 11.13 -4.93
N ALA A 190 -16.31 11.40 -3.66
CA ALA A 190 -16.58 12.75 -3.14
C ALA A 190 -15.29 13.48 -2.74
N PHE A 191 -14.32 12.77 -2.16
CA PHE A 191 -13.08 13.37 -1.64
C PHE A 191 -11.86 13.18 -2.55
N GLY A 192 -12.04 12.67 -3.78
CA GLY A 192 -10.98 12.64 -4.79
C GLY A 192 -9.91 11.56 -4.60
N MET A 193 -10.05 10.64 -3.64
CA MET A 193 -9.05 9.59 -3.37
C MET A 193 -8.98 8.48 -4.44
N SER A 194 -9.67 8.65 -5.57
CA SER A 194 -9.58 7.73 -6.71
C SER A 194 -8.25 7.88 -7.48
N LYS A 195 -7.64 9.07 -7.48
CA LYS A 195 -6.37 9.34 -8.15
C LYS A 195 -5.61 10.47 -7.45
N ALA A 196 -4.41 10.18 -6.98
CA ALA A 196 -3.51 11.20 -6.45
C ALA A 196 -3.09 12.18 -7.56
N GLN A 197 -3.26 13.48 -7.29
CA GLN A 197 -2.91 14.55 -8.24
C GLN A 197 -1.57 15.21 -7.91
N TRP A 198 -1.13 15.10 -6.66
CA TRP A 198 0.11 15.70 -6.17
C TRP A 198 1.30 14.81 -6.52
N LYS A 199 2.46 15.44 -6.75
CA LYS A 199 3.65 14.80 -7.33
C LYS A 199 4.63 14.33 -6.27
N GLY A 200 5.29 13.21 -6.56
CA GLY A 200 6.27 12.60 -5.68
C GLY A 200 5.65 11.93 -4.46
N HIS A 201 6.49 11.18 -3.73
CA HIS A 201 6.04 10.38 -2.58
C HIS A 201 5.43 11.24 -1.48
N ASP A 202 6.06 12.36 -1.16
CA ASP A 202 5.56 13.28 -0.13
C ASP A 202 4.26 13.97 -0.58
N GLY A 203 4.14 14.27 -1.88
CA GLY A 203 2.90 14.78 -2.46
C GLY A 203 1.77 13.76 -2.35
N PHE A 204 2.04 12.48 -2.65
CA PHE A 204 1.08 11.40 -2.45
C PHE A 204 0.64 11.29 -0.99
N LYS A 205 1.60 11.29 -0.05
CA LYS A 205 1.32 11.23 1.39
C LYS A 205 0.52 12.42 1.92
N ALA A 206 0.71 13.61 1.36
CA ALA A 206 -0.02 14.79 1.78
C ALA A 206 -1.41 14.87 1.14
N PHE A 207 -1.61 14.22 -0.01
CA PHE A 207 -2.90 14.16 -0.69
C PHE A 207 -3.87 13.15 -0.06
N VAL A 208 -3.33 12.03 0.44
CA VAL A 208 -4.07 10.91 1.08
C VAL A 208 -4.23 11.16 2.57
#